data_AF-V9L523-F1
#
_entry.id   AF-V9L523-F1
#
_cell.length_a   1.000
_cell.length_b   1.000
_cell.length_c   1.000
_cell.angle_alpha   90.00
_cell.angle_beta   90.00
_cell.angle_gamma   90.00
#
_symmetry.space_group_name_H-M   'P 1'
#
loop_
_entity.id
_entity.type
_entity.pdbx_description
1 polymer ?
#
loop_
_entity_poly.entity_id
_entity_poly.type
_entity_poly.pdbx_seq_one_letter_code
_entity_poly.pdbx_strand_id
1 'polypeptide(L)'
;MRVAATMDNRPDYLTCDEWQMARIKERKVKIPQPLGQGSSSFIPVKEILQEGLDDAERQLFIEAFVSTGRVDNVTMVMGLHPQYLDSFWKTQYYLLQMDGPLPYHYRHYVAIMAAARHQCSYLVNLHINEFLQVGGNPVWLNGLNFVPQKMRNLNEINKILAHRPWLITKEHIENLLKAGENSWTLAELIHAVVLLTHYHSLASFVLGCSIRPEVDQEGGYTFRPPSPPSPRSHGSDSPRIATLEEAVNGNGARDALCEVEVLMEKMKVLQEGRQDEEASQEEMATRFEKEKWESLLVTPT
;
A
#
# COMPACT_ATOMS: atom_id res chain seq x y z
N MET A 1 -16.57 -54.58 -38.98
CA MET A 1 -16.48 -55.28 -37.68
C MET A 1 -15.45 -54.51 -36.85
N ARG A 2 -15.89 -53.92 -35.74
CA ARG A 2 -15.18 -52.88 -34.99
C ARG A 2 -13.95 -53.45 -34.27
N VAL A 3 -12.81 -52.78 -34.39
CA VAL A 3 -11.67 -52.95 -33.47
C VAL A 3 -11.86 -51.90 -32.37
N ALA A 4 -12.03 -52.37 -31.14
CA ALA A 4 -12.21 -51.53 -29.97
C ALA A 4 -10.86 -50.94 -29.54
N ALA A 5 -10.78 -49.61 -29.46
CA ALA A 5 -9.68 -48.90 -28.82
C ALA A 5 -9.88 -48.95 -27.30
N THR A 6 -8.85 -49.44 -26.62
CA THR A 6 -8.66 -49.44 -25.17
C THR A 6 -8.72 -48.01 -24.61
N MET A 7 -9.59 -47.77 -23.62
CA MET A 7 -9.61 -46.55 -22.84
C MET A 7 -8.39 -46.51 -21.90
N ASP A 8 -7.54 -45.52 -22.09
CA ASP A 8 -6.44 -45.15 -21.18
C ASP A 8 -7.05 -44.54 -19.92
N ASN A 9 -7.04 -45.30 -18.82
CA ASN A 9 -7.58 -44.90 -17.53
C ASN A 9 -6.40 -44.38 -16.68
N ARG A 10 -6.04 -43.09 -16.84
CA ARG A 10 -5.11 -42.44 -15.91
C ARG A 10 -5.88 -41.90 -14.72
N PRO A 11 -5.48 -42.19 -13.48
CA PRO A 11 -6.08 -41.54 -12.31
C PRO A 11 -5.76 -40.04 -12.33
N ASP A 12 -6.78 -39.22 -12.08
CA ASP A 12 -6.66 -37.78 -11.92
C ASP A 12 -5.74 -37.48 -10.72
N TYR A 13 -4.48 -37.15 -11.01
CA TYR A 13 -3.55 -36.69 -9.98
C TYR A 13 -3.92 -35.26 -9.62
N LEU A 14 -4.53 -35.07 -8.46
CA LEU A 14 -4.72 -33.75 -7.85
C LEU A 14 -3.36 -33.04 -7.77
N THR A 15 -3.35 -31.76 -8.10
CA THR A 15 -2.19 -30.88 -7.95
C THR A 15 -1.80 -30.70 -6.47
N CYS A 16 -0.57 -30.27 -6.18
CA CYS A 16 -0.09 -30.10 -4.79
C CYS A 16 -1.03 -29.19 -3.97
N ASP A 17 -1.56 -28.14 -4.58
CA ASP A 17 -2.53 -27.22 -3.98
C ASP A 17 -3.86 -27.90 -3.66
N GLU A 18 -4.36 -28.74 -4.56
CA GLU A 18 -5.60 -29.49 -4.36
C GLU A 18 -5.46 -30.53 -3.24
N TRP A 19 -4.30 -31.19 -3.14
CA TRP A 19 -3.96 -32.08 -2.03
C TRP A 19 -3.91 -31.34 -0.69
N GLN A 20 -3.29 -30.16 -0.64
CA GLN A 20 -3.22 -29.36 0.58
C GLN A 20 -4.60 -28.89 1.02
N MET A 21 -5.44 -28.42 0.10
CA MET A 21 -6.81 -27.99 0.38
C MET A 21 -7.72 -29.15 0.80
N ALA A 22 -7.57 -30.32 0.20
CA ALA A 22 -8.26 -31.54 0.62
C ALA A 22 -7.88 -31.91 2.07
N ARG A 23 -6.58 -31.86 2.40
CA ARG A 23 -6.07 -32.19 3.72
C ARG A 23 -6.46 -31.17 4.81
N ILE A 24 -6.58 -29.88 4.45
CA ILE A 24 -7.09 -28.82 5.33
C ILE A 24 -8.58 -29.04 5.63
N LYS A 25 -9.37 -29.41 4.61
CA LYS A 25 -10.79 -29.77 4.75
C LYS A 25 -10.99 -31.01 5.61
N GLU A 26 -10.19 -32.07 5.42
CA GLU A 26 -10.23 -33.29 6.23
C GLU A 26 -9.89 -33.03 7.71
N ARG A 27 -8.94 -32.13 7.98
CA ARG A 27 -8.48 -31.80 9.33
C ARG A 27 -9.35 -30.77 10.06
N LYS A 28 -10.47 -30.31 9.47
CA LYS A 28 -11.36 -29.27 10.01
C LYS A 28 -10.61 -27.99 10.44
N VAL A 29 -9.50 -27.68 9.78
CA VAL A 29 -8.72 -26.47 10.08
C VAL A 29 -9.49 -25.28 9.52
N LYS A 30 -9.85 -24.32 10.39
CA LYS A 30 -10.55 -23.12 9.98
C LYS A 30 -9.58 -22.21 9.24
N ILE A 31 -9.90 -21.86 7.99
CA ILE A 31 -9.13 -20.91 7.20
C ILE A 31 -9.57 -19.50 7.57
N PRO A 32 -8.66 -18.58 7.93
CA PRO A 32 -9.00 -17.18 8.16
C PRO A 32 -9.53 -16.55 6.87
N GLN A 33 -10.69 -15.89 6.93
CA GLN A 33 -11.28 -15.16 5.81
C GLN A 33 -11.18 -13.65 6.04
N PRO A 34 -10.81 -12.85 5.02
CA PRO A 34 -10.73 -11.40 5.17
C PRO A 34 -12.12 -10.82 5.45
N LEU A 35 -12.19 -9.85 6.36
CA LEU A 35 -13.45 -9.20 6.78
C LEU A 35 -13.97 -8.14 5.77
N GLY A 36 -13.17 -7.78 4.77
CA GLY A 36 -13.52 -6.84 3.72
C GLY A 36 -12.84 -7.16 2.38
N GLN A 37 -13.43 -6.66 1.30
CA GLN A 37 -12.96 -6.87 -0.06
C GLN A 37 -12.50 -5.51 -0.62
N GLY A 38 -11.21 -5.21 -0.49
CA GLY A 38 -10.59 -3.98 -1.03
C GLY A 38 -10.25 -4.10 -2.52
N SER A 39 -9.89 -3.00 -3.19
CA SER A 39 -9.46 -3.03 -4.60
C SER A 39 -8.25 -3.94 -4.87
N SER A 40 -7.34 -4.15 -3.91
CA SER A 40 -6.28 -5.17 -4.01
C SER A 40 -6.79 -6.62 -4.11
N SER A 41 -8.07 -6.89 -3.79
CA SER A 41 -8.67 -8.21 -4.00
C SER A 41 -8.82 -8.58 -5.48
N PHE A 42 -8.80 -7.60 -6.38
CA PHE A 42 -8.82 -7.82 -7.82
C PHE A 42 -7.45 -8.24 -8.36
N ILE A 43 -6.37 -8.07 -7.60
CA ILE A 43 -5.02 -8.46 -8.02
C ILE A 43 -4.83 -9.94 -7.66
N PRO A 44 -4.81 -10.86 -8.63
CA PRO A 44 -4.65 -12.27 -8.33
C PRO A 44 -3.20 -12.50 -7.94
N VAL A 45 -2.96 -13.04 -6.74
CA VAL A 45 -1.60 -13.37 -6.25
C VAL A 45 -0.82 -14.23 -7.26
N LYS A 46 -1.54 -15.06 -8.02
CA LYS A 46 -0.97 -15.88 -9.09
C LYS A 46 -0.43 -15.05 -10.25
N GLU A 47 -1.02 -13.89 -10.58
CA GLU A 47 -0.53 -12.97 -11.62
C GLU A 47 0.73 -12.21 -11.18
N ILE A 48 0.85 -11.87 -9.89
CA ILE A 48 2.07 -11.26 -9.34
C ILE A 48 3.24 -12.25 -9.37
N LEU A 49 2.96 -13.53 -9.12
CA LEU A 49 3.96 -14.61 -9.06
C LEU A 49 4.01 -15.46 -10.33
N GLN A 50 3.45 -14.97 -11.45
CA GLN A 50 3.30 -15.76 -12.67
C GLN A 50 4.64 -16.33 -13.19
N GLU A 51 4.56 -17.45 -13.91
CA GLU A 51 5.68 -18.08 -14.61
C GLU A 51 6.19 -17.16 -15.73
N GLY A 52 7.06 -16.22 -15.36
CA GLY A 52 7.61 -15.20 -16.25
C GLY A 52 8.47 -14.16 -15.53
N LEU A 53 8.41 -14.11 -14.19
CA LEU A 53 9.35 -13.30 -13.39
C LEU A 53 10.78 -13.69 -13.74
N ASP A 54 11.58 -12.69 -14.09
CA ASP A 54 13.00 -12.88 -14.31
C ASP A 54 13.72 -13.24 -13.00
N ASP A 55 14.91 -13.83 -13.08
CA ASP A 55 15.62 -14.34 -11.90
C ASP A 55 15.91 -13.23 -10.88
N ALA A 56 16.03 -11.98 -11.34
CA ALA A 56 16.25 -10.80 -10.50
C ALA A 56 14.99 -10.42 -9.70
N GLU A 57 13.82 -10.44 -10.32
CA GLU A 57 12.54 -10.19 -9.66
C GLU A 57 12.23 -11.23 -8.58
N ARG A 58 12.49 -12.51 -8.88
CA ARG A 58 12.34 -13.60 -7.89
C ARG A 58 13.29 -13.42 -6.71
N GLN A 59 14.53 -13.03 -7.00
CA GLN A 59 15.55 -12.80 -5.99
C GLN A 59 15.13 -11.67 -5.01
N LEU A 60 14.47 -10.63 -5.50
CA LEU A 60 13.97 -9.53 -4.66
C LEU A 60 12.92 -10.01 -3.63
N PHE A 61 11.96 -10.86 -4.04
CA PHE A 61 10.99 -11.44 -3.12
C PHE A 61 11.62 -12.44 -2.13
N ILE A 62 12.65 -13.16 -2.55
CA ILE A 62 13.40 -14.07 -1.67
C ILE A 62 14.16 -13.26 -0.63
N GLU A 63 14.89 -12.21 -1.02
CA GLU A 63 15.56 -11.30 -0.10
C GLU A 63 14.58 -10.66 0.86
N ALA A 64 13.38 -10.33 0.35
CA ALA A 64 12.32 -9.82 1.18
C ALA A 64 11.92 -10.80 2.28
N PHE A 65 11.58 -12.02 1.88
CA PHE A 65 11.23 -13.07 2.80
C PHE A 65 12.35 -13.41 3.79
N VAL A 66 13.61 -13.45 3.35
CA VAL A 66 14.76 -13.80 4.19
C VAL A 66 15.02 -12.73 5.25
N SER A 67 14.81 -11.45 4.93
CA SER A 67 15.11 -10.34 5.84
C SER A 67 14.00 -10.05 6.86
N THR A 68 12.74 -10.20 6.48
CA THR A 68 11.57 -9.87 7.34
C THR A 68 10.81 -11.10 7.82
N GLY A 69 11.18 -12.30 7.35
CA GLY A 69 10.48 -13.56 7.63
C GLY A 69 9.13 -13.71 6.93
N ARG A 70 8.69 -12.71 6.15
CA ARG A 70 7.42 -12.73 5.39
C ARG A 70 7.41 -11.68 4.27
N VAL A 71 6.73 -11.98 3.18
CA VAL A 71 6.41 -10.97 2.16
C VAL A 71 5.06 -10.35 2.51
N ASP A 72 5.04 -9.07 2.85
CA ASP A 72 3.81 -8.35 3.21
C ASP A 72 2.98 -7.96 1.98
N ASN A 73 1.71 -7.64 2.21
CA ASN A 73 0.76 -7.31 1.13
C ASN A 73 1.15 -6.04 0.36
N VAL A 74 1.87 -5.10 0.98
CA VAL A 74 2.43 -3.92 0.28
C VAL A 74 3.45 -4.36 -0.76
N THR A 75 4.42 -5.19 -0.36
CA THR A 75 5.47 -5.74 -1.21
C THR A 75 4.86 -6.55 -2.35
N MET A 76 3.83 -7.35 -2.07
CA MET A 76 3.11 -8.10 -3.09
C MET A 76 2.54 -7.18 -4.18
N VAL A 77 1.80 -6.12 -3.80
CA VAL A 77 1.18 -5.21 -4.79
C VAL A 77 2.22 -4.38 -5.54
N MET A 78 3.25 -3.89 -4.86
CA MET A 78 4.37 -3.20 -5.51
C MET A 78 5.16 -4.12 -6.46
N GLY A 79 5.06 -5.44 -6.27
CA GLY A 79 5.58 -6.47 -7.16
C GLY A 79 5.10 -6.40 -8.61
N LEU A 80 3.99 -5.72 -8.88
CA LEU A 80 3.53 -5.42 -10.25
C LEU A 80 4.47 -4.46 -10.99
N HIS A 81 5.34 -3.74 -10.27
CA HIS A 81 6.32 -2.80 -10.80
C HIS A 81 7.71 -3.04 -10.18
N PRO A 82 8.46 -4.07 -10.62
CA PRO A 82 9.63 -4.53 -9.89
C PRO A 82 10.79 -3.53 -9.77
N GLN A 83 10.98 -2.68 -10.78
CA GLN A 83 11.98 -1.59 -10.72
C GLN A 83 11.64 -0.58 -9.63
N TYR A 84 10.35 -0.30 -9.41
CA TYR A 84 9.89 0.54 -8.32
C TYR A 84 10.05 -0.19 -6.98
N LEU A 85 9.69 -1.47 -6.94
CA LEU A 85 9.83 -2.30 -5.74
C LEU A 85 11.27 -2.36 -5.25
N ASP A 86 12.26 -2.55 -6.14
CA ASP A 86 13.69 -2.56 -5.79
C ASP A 86 14.13 -1.24 -5.12
N SER A 87 13.72 -0.11 -5.71
CA SER A 87 14.01 1.22 -5.14
C SER A 87 13.33 1.45 -3.80
N PHE A 88 12.06 1.02 -3.68
CA PHE A 88 11.30 1.07 -2.44
C PHE A 88 11.95 0.23 -1.33
N TRP A 89 12.35 -1.00 -1.67
CA TRP A 89 12.99 -1.93 -0.74
C TRP A 89 14.32 -1.41 -0.21
N LYS A 90 15.19 -0.91 -1.09
CA LYS A 90 16.45 -0.24 -0.69
C LYS A 90 16.19 0.91 0.26
N THR A 91 15.18 1.73 -0.04
CA THR A 91 14.79 2.87 0.81
C THR A 91 14.30 2.39 2.18
N GLN A 92 13.41 1.39 2.24
CA GLN A 92 12.94 0.81 3.49
C GLN A 92 14.07 0.23 4.34
N TYR A 93 14.98 -0.51 3.72
CA TYR A 93 16.15 -1.08 4.39
C TYR A 93 17.05 0.01 4.99
N TYR A 94 17.35 1.06 4.25
CA TYR A 94 18.13 2.20 4.76
C TYR A 94 17.43 2.94 5.89
N LEU A 95 16.12 3.13 5.80
CA LEU A 95 15.37 3.87 6.80
C LEU A 95 15.20 3.09 8.10
N LEU A 96 14.94 1.79 8.03
CA LEU A 96 14.55 0.98 9.19
C LEU A 96 15.66 0.08 9.70
N GLN A 97 16.49 -0.52 8.84
CA GLN A 97 17.37 -1.63 9.21
C GLN A 97 18.85 -1.25 9.30
N MET A 98 19.34 -0.34 8.46
CA MET A 98 20.75 0.08 8.54
C MET A 98 21.08 0.91 9.78
N ASP A 99 22.35 0.90 10.19
CA ASP A 99 22.85 1.83 11.20
C ASP A 99 22.58 3.28 10.79
N GLY A 100 22.12 4.08 11.76
CA GLY A 100 21.64 5.43 11.50
C GLY A 100 21.49 6.24 12.78
N PRO A 101 21.19 7.54 12.66
CA PRO A 101 21.19 8.47 13.79
C PRO A 101 20.09 8.16 14.82
N LEU A 102 19.01 7.49 14.43
CA LEU A 102 17.92 7.10 15.33
C LEU A 102 17.99 5.63 15.75
N PRO A 103 17.69 5.29 17.01
CA PRO A 103 17.49 3.90 17.44
C PRO A 103 16.30 3.23 16.72
N TYR A 104 16.36 1.91 16.52
CA TYR A 104 15.32 1.15 15.80
C TYR A 104 13.88 1.41 16.31
N HIS A 105 13.67 1.33 17.62
CA HIS A 105 12.35 1.59 18.22
C HIS A 105 11.87 3.04 18.00
N TYR A 106 12.76 4.03 17.94
CA TYR A 106 12.37 5.40 17.59
C TYR A 106 11.86 5.46 16.14
N ARG A 107 12.53 4.78 15.21
CA ARG A 107 12.17 4.78 13.78
C ARG A 107 10.76 4.21 13.56
N HIS A 108 10.46 3.06 14.17
CA HIS A 108 9.12 2.48 14.08
C HIS A 108 8.06 3.35 14.77
N TYR A 109 8.38 4.01 15.89
CA TYR A 109 7.43 4.93 16.50
C TYR A 109 7.18 6.18 15.64
N VAL A 110 8.20 6.72 14.96
CA VAL A 110 8.01 7.79 13.96
C VAL A 110 7.09 7.32 12.84
N ALA A 111 7.25 6.08 12.35
CA ALA A 111 6.37 5.50 11.35
C ALA A 111 4.92 5.38 11.83
N ILE A 112 4.69 4.94 13.09
CA ILE A 112 3.36 4.94 13.72
C ILE A 112 2.77 6.35 13.73
N MET A 113 3.54 7.35 14.19
CA MET A 113 3.10 8.75 14.24
C MET A 113 2.71 9.29 12.85
N ALA A 114 3.47 8.93 11.82
CA ALA A 114 3.20 9.35 10.44
C ALA A 114 1.92 8.70 9.90
N ALA A 115 1.82 7.37 9.96
CA ALA A 115 0.67 6.62 9.47
C ALA A 115 -0.64 7.02 10.18
N ALA A 116 -0.57 7.31 11.48
CA ALA A 116 -1.71 7.76 12.27
C ALA A 116 -2.30 9.10 11.77
N ARG A 117 -1.53 9.97 11.09
CA ARG A 117 -2.05 11.22 10.51
C ARG A 117 -3.12 11.00 9.45
N HIS A 118 -3.14 9.82 8.82
CA HIS A 118 -4.08 9.41 7.78
C HIS A 118 -5.00 8.28 8.24
N GLN A 119 -4.99 7.94 9.55
CA GLN A 119 -5.76 6.81 10.10
C GLN A 119 -5.48 5.48 9.38
N CYS A 120 -4.25 5.29 8.88
CA CYS A 120 -3.86 4.09 8.17
C CYS A 120 -3.58 2.95 9.15
N SER A 121 -4.64 2.22 9.54
CA SER A 121 -4.57 1.13 10.52
C SER A 121 -3.59 0.02 10.12
N TYR A 122 -3.49 -0.29 8.82
CA TYR A 122 -2.53 -1.26 8.29
C TYR A 122 -1.09 -0.94 8.70
N LEU A 123 -0.62 0.28 8.42
CA LEU A 123 0.75 0.69 8.72
C LEU A 123 0.97 0.94 10.23
N VAL A 124 -0.06 1.44 10.92
CA VAL A 124 -0.01 1.60 12.38
C VAL A 124 0.20 0.25 13.05
N ASN A 125 -0.61 -0.76 12.71
CA ASN A 125 -0.49 -2.10 13.30
C ASN A 125 0.81 -2.79 12.90
N LEU A 126 1.22 -2.67 11.63
CA LEU A 126 2.52 -3.16 11.16
C LEU A 126 3.65 -2.63 12.04
N HIS A 127 3.74 -1.31 12.23
CA HIS A 127 4.82 -0.73 13.02
C HIS A 127 4.67 -0.84 14.52
N ILE A 128 3.47 -1.06 15.06
CA ILE A 128 3.29 -1.47 16.46
C ILE A 128 3.99 -2.81 16.69
N ASN A 129 3.78 -3.79 15.81
CA ASN A 129 4.41 -5.10 15.92
C ASN A 129 5.94 -4.98 15.82
N GLU A 130 6.45 -4.29 14.80
CA GLU A 130 7.90 -4.07 14.64
C GLU A 130 8.51 -3.31 15.83
N PHE A 131 7.84 -2.26 16.32
CA PHE A 131 8.27 -1.49 17.48
C PHE A 131 8.45 -2.37 18.72
N LEU A 132 7.50 -3.28 18.98
CA LEU A 132 7.58 -4.21 20.10
C LEU A 132 8.68 -5.26 19.90
N GLN A 133 8.84 -5.78 18.67
CA GLN A 133 9.88 -6.77 18.35
C GLN A 133 11.30 -6.22 18.57
N VAL A 134 11.55 -4.95 18.25
CA VAL A 134 12.86 -4.30 18.48
C VAL A 134 13.04 -3.76 19.91
N GLY A 135 12.18 -4.17 20.86
CA GLY A 135 12.29 -3.82 22.28
C GLY A 135 11.75 -2.44 22.66
N GLY A 136 10.85 -1.88 21.85
CA GLY A 136 10.16 -0.63 22.16
C GLY A 136 9.30 -0.72 23.42
N ASN A 137 9.25 0.36 24.21
CA ASN A 137 8.48 0.39 25.45
C ASN A 137 6.96 0.40 25.16
N PRO A 138 6.19 -0.63 25.56
CA PRO A 138 4.76 -0.72 25.27
C PRO A 138 3.94 0.45 25.80
N VAL A 139 4.41 1.13 26.86
CA VAL A 139 3.72 2.30 27.45
C VAL A 139 3.56 3.42 26.43
N TRP A 140 4.45 3.55 25.45
CA TRP A 140 4.38 4.56 24.39
C TRP A 140 3.15 4.40 23.49
N LEU A 141 2.60 3.20 23.42
CA LEU A 141 1.43 2.88 22.60
C LEU A 141 0.11 3.37 23.23
N ASN A 142 0.15 3.83 24.49
CA ASN A 142 -1.01 4.45 25.16
C ASN A 142 -1.29 5.89 24.69
N GLY A 143 -0.50 6.41 23.74
CA GLY A 143 -0.67 7.72 23.11
C GLY A 143 0.47 8.69 23.38
N LEU A 144 0.42 9.86 22.74
CA LEU A 144 1.52 10.85 22.73
C LEU A 144 1.92 11.36 24.11
N ASN A 145 1.03 11.31 25.11
CA ASN A 145 1.36 11.72 26.47
C ASN A 145 2.36 10.77 27.15
N PHE A 146 2.51 9.55 26.65
CA PHE A 146 3.33 8.49 27.23
C PHE A 146 4.71 8.34 26.57
N VAL A 147 5.03 9.17 25.57
CA VAL A 147 6.34 9.13 24.89
C VAL A 147 7.29 10.23 25.37
N PRO A 148 8.62 10.08 25.22
CA PRO A 148 9.57 11.11 25.58
C PRO A 148 9.26 12.46 24.95
N GLN A 149 9.57 13.55 25.65
CA GLN A 149 9.29 14.90 25.16
C GLN A 149 9.97 15.17 23.81
N LYS A 150 11.17 14.61 23.57
CA LYS A 150 11.85 14.63 22.26
C LYS A 150 10.92 14.16 21.12
N MET A 151 10.22 13.04 21.31
CA MET A 151 9.29 12.49 20.32
C MET A 151 8.02 13.32 20.19
N ARG A 152 7.47 13.84 21.31
CA ARG A 152 6.32 14.74 21.28
C ARG A 152 6.59 16.01 20.48
N ASN A 153 7.80 16.57 20.60
CA ASN A 153 8.18 17.79 19.88
C ASN A 153 8.09 17.64 18.36
N LEU A 154 8.31 16.42 17.84
CA LEU A 154 8.20 16.10 16.41
C LEU A 154 6.75 16.12 15.89
N ASN A 155 5.74 16.08 16.76
CA ASN A 155 4.35 15.94 16.35
C ASN A 155 3.83 17.15 15.53
N GLU A 156 4.31 18.37 15.81
CA GLU A 156 3.85 19.54 15.07
C GLU A 156 4.32 19.50 13.61
N ILE A 157 5.61 19.21 13.36
CA ILE A 157 6.12 19.10 11.99
C ILE A 157 5.49 17.90 11.26
N ASN A 158 5.25 16.77 11.96
CA ASN A 158 4.51 15.62 11.40
C ASN A 158 3.11 16.03 10.91
N LYS A 159 2.37 16.78 11.72
CA LYS A 159 1.04 17.30 11.33
C LYS A 159 1.11 18.21 10.12
N ILE A 160 2.09 19.10 10.05
CA ILE A 160 2.21 20.05 8.93
C ILE A 160 2.62 19.30 7.65
N LEU A 161 3.63 18.43 7.71
CA LEU A 161 4.10 17.62 6.58
C LEU A 161 2.97 16.81 5.94
N ALA A 162 2.14 16.16 6.77
CA ALA A 162 1.06 15.29 6.28
C ALA A 162 -0.08 16.01 5.56
N HIS A 163 -0.30 17.29 5.87
CA HIS A 163 -1.56 17.98 5.49
C HIS A 163 -1.35 19.28 4.72
N ARG A 164 -0.35 20.09 5.09
CA ARG A 164 -0.08 21.42 4.50
C ARG A 164 1.42 21.73 4.58
N PRO A 165 2.27 20.99 3.84
CA PRO A 165 3.73 21.09 3.98
C PRO A 165 4.29 22.49 3.68
N TRP A 166 3.60 23.30 2.88
CA TRP A 166 3.97 24.70 2.60
C TRP A 166 3.90 25.64 3.82
N LEU A 167 3.33 25.21 4.94
CA LEU A 167 3.30 25.99 6.19
C LEU A 167 4.55 25.77 7.07
N ILE A 168 5.49 24.91 6.67
CA ILE A 168 6.74 24.74 7.40
C ILE A 168 7.57 26.01 7.29
N THR A 169 8.10 26.45 8.43
CA THR A 169 8.95 27.64 8.55
C THR A 169 10.25 27.29 9.28
N LYS A 170 11.25 28.16 9.19
CA LYS A 170 12.51 27.99 9.92
C LYS A 170 12.32 27.82 11.43
N GLU A 171 11.31 28.46 12.02
CA GLU A 171 11.02 28.38 13.46
C GLU A 171 10.66 26.97 13.90
N HIS A 172 9.96 26.20 13.05
CA HIS A 172 9.67 24.79 13.33
C HIS A 172 10.96 23.97 13.44
N ILE A 173 11.95 24.25 12.59
CA ILE A 173 13.26 23.58 12.59
C ILE A 173 14.10 24.03 13.77
N GLU A 174 14.19 25.35 14.02
CA GLU A 174 14.91 25.94 15.16
C GLU A 174 14.39 25.39 16.51
N ASN A 175 13.07 25.24 16.66
CA ASN A 175 12.47 24.69 17.88
C ASN A 175 12.86 23.23 18.14
N LEU A 176 13.06 22.42 17.10
CA LEU A 176 13.50 21.02 17.23
C LEU A 176 15.00 20.92 17.51
N LEU A 177 15.81 21.82 16.94
CA LEU A 177 17.26 21.84 17.10
C LEU A 177 17.74 22.64 18.32
N LYS A 178 16.83 23.31 19.04
CA LYS A 178 17.15 24.13 20.21
C LYS A 178 17.85 23.29 21.27
N ALA A 179 19.04 23.73 21.69
CA ALA A 179 19.86 23.03 22.67
C ALA A 179 19.09 22.79 23.99
N GLY A 180 19.09 21.54 24.45
CA GLY A 180 18.42 21.11 25.67
C GLY A 180 18.36 19.59 25.77
N GLU A 181 17.82 19.08 26.88
CA GLU A 181 17.74 17.64 27.16
C GLU A 181 16.95 16.84 26.09
N ASN A 182 16.00 17.51 25.42
CA ASN A 182 15.10 16.90 24.43
C ASN A 182 15.37 17.39 23.00
N SER A 183 16.58 17.90 22.73
CA SER A 183 16.95 18.43 21.42
C SER A 183 17.12 17.32 20.38
N TRP A 184 16.75 17.63 19.14
CA TRP A 184 17.12 16.83 17.98
C TRP A 184 18.46 17.33 17.43
N THR A 185 19.32 16.40 17.02
CA THR A 185 20.43 16.75 16.12
C THR A 185 19.91 16.91 14.69
N LEU A 186 20.65 17.60 13.83
CA LEU A 186 20.27 17.74 12.43
C LEU A 186 20.16 16.38 11.73
N ALA A 187 21.08 15.46 12.00
CA ALA A 187 21.07 14.11 11.41
C ALA A 187 19.82 13.32 11.83
N GLU A 188 19.49 13.31 13.13
CA GLU A 188 18.27 12.67 13.63
C GLU A 188 17.01 13.30 13.03
N LEU A 189 16.97 14.64 12.93
CA LEU A 189 15.81 15.35 12.39
C LEU A 189 15.59 15.04 10.91
N ILE A 190 16.65 15.02 10.10
CA ILE A 190 16.55 14.66 8.69
C ILE A 190 16.05 13.22 8.53
N HIS A 191 16.62 12.27 9.30
CA HIS A 191 16.15 10.88 9.27
C HIS A 191 14.67 10.76 9.67
N ALA A 192 14.24 11.46 10.72
CA ALA A 192 12.85 11.50 11.13
C ALA A 192 11.93 12.11 10.06
N VAL A 193 12.32 13.21 9.43
CA VAL A 193 11.52 13.84 8.37
C VAL A 193 11.37 12.91 7.17
N VAL A 194 12.42 12.20 6.76
CA VAL A 194 12.33 11.21 5.67
C VAL A 194 11.42 10.05 6.06
N LEU A 195 11.48 9.55 7.30
CA LEU A 195 10.54 8.55 7.81
C LEU A 195 9.10 9.06 7.78
N LEU A 196 8.85 10.29 8.23
CA LEU A 196 7.51 10.88 8.24
C LEU A 196 6.93 10.95 6.83
N THR A 197 7.66 11.55 5.88
CA THR A 197 7.17 11.71 4.50
C THR A 197 7.04 10.38 3.77
N HIS A 198 7.97 9.44 4.02
CA HIS A 198 7.87 8.07 3.50
C HIS A 198 6.56 7.43 3.92
N TYR A 199 6.23 7.44 5.21
CA TYR A 199 5.00 6.81 5.71
C TYR A 199 3.72 7.60 5.45
N HIS A 200 3.78 8.91 5.20
CA HIS A 200 2.65 9.66 4.64
C HIS A 200 2.34 9.19 3.21
N SER A 201 3.36 9.09 2.35
CA SER A 201 3.19 8.61 0.98
C SER A 201 2.75 7.14 0.93
N LEU A 202 3.30 6.30 1.80
CA LEU A 202 2.92 4.89 1.87
C LEU A 202 1.49 4.71 2.40
N ALA A 203 1.02 5.58 3.29
CA ALA A 203 -0.38 5.58 3.69
C ALA A 203 -1.31 5.87 2.50
N SER A 204 -0.97 6.84 1.65
CA SER A 204 -1.72 7.11 0.42
C SER A 204 -1.73 5.89 -0.52
N PHE A 205 -0.60 5.20 -0.67
CA PHE A 205 -0.52 3.97 -1.45
C PHE A 205 -1.42 2.87 -0.86
N VAL A 206 -1.32 2.62 0.45
CA VAL A 206 -2.10 1.60 1.15
C VAL A 206 -3.60 1.83 1.00
N LEU A 207 -4.04 3.08 1.17
CA LEU A 207 -5.45 3.45 1.04
C LEU A 207 -5.91 3.43 -0.42
N GLY A 208 -5.11 4.00 -1.34
CA GLY A 208 -5.42 4.07 -2.77
C GLY A 208 -5.51 2.68 -3.43
N CYS A 209 -4.59 1.78 -3.09
CA CYS A 209 -4.60 0.40 -3.55
C CYS A 209 -5.49 -0.51 -2.70
N SER A 210 -6.14 0.01 -1.65
CA SER A 210 -6.90 -0.75 -0.65
C SER A 210 -6.19 -2.02 -0.22
N ILE A 211 -4.95 -1.89 0.22
CA ILE A 211 -4.12 -3.02 0.66
C ILE A 211 -4.81 -3.69 1.85
N ARG A 212 -4.94 -5.01 1.77
CA ARG A 212 -5.59 -5.79 2.84
C ARG A 212 -4.67 -5.88 4.07
N PRO A 213 -5.24 -5.88 5.29
CA PRO A 213 -4.52 -6.29 6.50
C PRO A 213 -3.78 -7.61 6.31
N GLU A 214 -2.70 -7.80 7.07
CA GLU A 214 -2.04 -9.10 7.16
C GLU A 214 -2.92 -10.09 7.92
N VAL A 215 -2.70 -11.39 7.71
CA VAL A 215 -3.54 -12.45 8.32
C VAL A 215 -3.47 -12.44 9.85
N ASP A 216 -2.33 -12.03 10.39
CA ASP A 216 -2.03 -11.91 11.81
C ASP A 216 -2.45 -10.55 12.42
N GLN A 217 -2.92 -9.59 11.61
CA GLN A 217 -3.43 -8.31 12.12
C GLN A 217 -4.84 -8.46 12.70
N GLU A 218 -5.02 -7.96 13.93
CA GLU A 218 -6.32 -7.95 14.62
C GLU A 218 -7.38 -7.17 13.80
N GLY A 219 -8.57 -7.76 13.66
CA GLY A 219 -9.69 -7.15 12.95
C GLY A 219 -9.63 -7.23 11.42
N GLY A 220 -8.57 -7.81 10.83
CA GLY A 220 -8.48 -8.03 9.38
C GLY A 220 -9.16 -9.31 8.89
N TYR A 221 -9.16 -10.36 9.72
CA TYR A 221 -9.63 -11.70 9.35
C TYR A 221 -10.55 -12.31 10.41
N THR A 222 -11.45 -13.18 9.97
CA THR A 222 -12.36 -13.95 10.82
C THR A 222 -12.29 -15.44 10.52
N PHE A 223 -12.42 -16.26 11.56
CA PHE A 223 -12.59 -17.71 11.44
C PHE A 223 -14.07 -18.12 11.44
N ARG A 224 -15.00 -17.14 11.39
CA ARG A 224 -16.44 -17.39 11.39
C ARG A 224 -16.89 -17.73 9.96
N PRO A 225 -17.74 -18.77 9.78
CA PRO A 225 -18.36 -19.01 8.48
C PRO A 225 -19.21 -17.81 8.04
N PRO A 226 -19.36 -17.57 6.72
CA PRO A 226 -20.18 -16.49 6.21
C PRO A 226 -21.58 -16.58 6.82
N SER A 227 -22.07 -15.47 7.38
CA SER A 227 -23.47 -15.43 7.83
C SER A 227 -24.37 -15.47 6.59
N PRO A 228 -25.53 -16.16 6.64
CA PRO A 228 -26.48 -16.11 5.53
C PRO A 228 -26.86 -14.65 5.23
N PRO A 229 -27.04 -14.29 3.96
CA PRO A 229 -27.31 -12.90 3.58
C PRO A 229 -28.57 -12.40 4.29
N SER A 230 -28.40 -11.38 5.12
CA SER A 230 -29.51 -10.70 5.80
C SER A 230 -30.27 -9.86 4.75
N PRO A 231 -31.62 -9.90 4.69
CA PRO A 231 -32.39 -9.14 3.69
C PRO A 231 -32.35 -7.62 3.87
N ARG A 232 -31.56 -7.07 4.79
CA ARG A 232 -31.60 -5.65 5.20
C ARG A 232 -30.28 -4.90 5.13
N SER A 233 -29.28 -5.45 4.45
CA SER A 233 -28.07 -4.69 4.10
C SER A 233 -28.07 -4.43 2.60
N HIS A 234 -28.69 -3.31 2.20
CA HIS A 234 -28.41 -2.70 0.90
C HIS A 234 -27.00 -2.11 0.95
N GLY A 235 -26.04 -2.93 0.56
CA GLY A 235 -24.73 -2.52 0.06
C GLY A 235 -24.38 -3.56 -1.01
N SER A 236 -24.38 -3.15 -2.27
CA SER A 236 -23.82 -3.95 -3.37
C SER A 236 -22.33 -4.19 -3.06
N ASP A 237 -21.67 -5.30 -3.38
CA ASP A 237 -21.78 -6.21 -4.51
C ASP A 237 -21.30 -7.60 -4.07
N SER A 238 -22.06 -8.64 -4.39
CA SER A 238 -21.50 -9.99 -4.50
C SER A 238 -20.98 -10.12 -5.93
N PRO A 239 -19.72 -10.52 -6.18
CA PRO A 239 -19.21 -10.62 -7.54
C PRO A 239 -19.92 -11.79 -8.21
N ARG A 240 -20.83 -11.47 -9.13
CA ARG A 240 -21.11 -12.40 -10.23
C ARG A 240 -19.78 -12.54 -10.95
N ILE A 241 -19.25 -13.76 -11.02
CA ILE A 241 -18.18 -14.08 -11.96
C ILE A 241 -18.80 -13.91 -13.34
N ALA A 242 -18.76 -12.68 -13.86
CA ALA A 242 -18.97 -12.42 -15.26
C ALA A 242 -17.80 -13.10 -15.96
N THR A 243 -18.10 -14.06 -16.83
CA THR A 243 -17.11 -14.56 -17.77
C THR A 243 -16.55 -13.35 -18.54
N LEU A 244 -15.27 -13.42 -18.94
CA LEU A 244 -14.60 -12.35 -19.70
C LEU A 244 -15.42 -11.91 -20.94
N GLU A 245 -16.29 -12.78 -21.45
CA GLU A 245 -17.22 -12.55 -22.55
C GLU A 245 -18.44 -11.67 -22.18
N GLU A 246 -18.92 -11.68 -20.94
CA GLU A 246 -20.05 -10.83 -20.50
C GLU A 246 -19.62 -9.39 -20.19
N ALA A 247 -18.38 -9.18 -19.73
CA ALA A 247 -17.84 -7.85 -19.45
C ALA A 247 -17.61 -7.02 -20.72
N VAL A 248 -17.26 -7.67 -21.85
CA VAL A 248 -16.99 -7.02 -23.13
C VAL A 248 -18.28 -6.52 -23.82
N ASN A 249 -19.45 -7.08 -23.45
CA ASN A 249 -20.75 -6.72 -24.03
C ASN A 249 -21.54 -5.68 -23.22
N GLY A 250 -21.01 -5.18 -22.09
CA GLY A 250 -21.63 -4.10 -21.34
C GLY A 250 -21.34 -2.74 -21.98
N ASN A 251 -22.35 -1.86 -22.10
CA ASN A 251 -22.17 -0.49 -22.59
C ASN A 251 -21.02 0.25 -21.87
N GLY A 252 -20.85 0.03 -20.56
CA GLY A 252 -19.78 0.68 -19.77
C GLY A 252 -18.35 0.27 -20.13
N ALA A 253 -18.12 -0.96 -20.63
CA ALA A 253 -16.79 -1.37 -21.07
C ALA A 253 -16.42 -0.75 -22.41
N ARG A 254 -17.41 -0.59 -23.30
CA ARG A 254 -17.24 0.13 -24.57
C ARG A 254 -17.03 1.63 -24.35
N ASP A 255 -17.74 2.22 -23.40
CA ASP A 255 -17.57 3.64 -23.04
C ASP A 255 -16.16 3.89 -22.47
N ALA A 256 -15.65 3.01 -21.59
CA ALA A 256 -14.29 3.11 -21.06
C ALA A 256 -13.21 2.97 -22.15
N LEU A 257 -13.39 2.05 -23.11
CA LEU A 257 -12.48 1.91 -24.25
C LEU A 257 -12.45 3.18 -25.12
N CYS A 258 -13.62 3.79 -25.34
CA CYS A 258 -13.74 5.06 -26.06
C CYS A 258 -13.04 6.22 -25.32
N GLU A 259 -13.16 6.30 -24.00
CA GLU A 259 -12.45 7.30 -23.19
C GLU A 259 -10.92 7.16 -23.27
N VAL A 260 -10.41 5.92 -23.28
CA VAL A 260 -8.97 5.66 -23.47
C VAL A 260 -8.50 6.10 -24.85
N GLU A 261 -9.27 5.85 -25.91
CA GLU A 261 -8.94 6.32 -27.26
C GLU A 261 -8.89 7.85 -27.34
N VAL A 262 -9.87 8.54 -26.74
CA VAL A 262 -9.88 10.01 -26.65
C VAL A 262 -8.67 10.54 -25.89
N LEU A 263 -8.25 9.88 -24.81
CA LEU A 263 -7.04 10.24 -24.07
C LEU A 263 -5.79 10.07 -24.94
N MET A 264 -5.66 8.96 -25.65
CA MET A 264 -4.50 8.69 -26.51
C MET A 264 -4.38 9.72 -27.64
N GLU A 265 -5.49 10.11 -28.25
CA GLU A 265 -5.49 11.15 -29.29
C GLU A 265 -5.06 12.51 -28.73
N LYS A 266 -5.56 12.90 -27.55
CA LYS A 266 -5.11 14.12 -26.86
C LYS A 266 -3.61 14.09 -26.54
N MET A 267 -3.09 12.96 -26.07
CA MET A 267 -1.67 12.81 -25.78
C MET A 267 -0.80 12.97 -27.04
N LYS A 268 -1.27 12.44 -28.18
CA LYS A 268 -0.61 12.60 -29.47
C LYS A 268 -0.58 14.05 -29.93
N VAL A 269 -1.71 14.76 -29.83
CA VAL A 269 -1.79 16.20 -30.14
C VAL A 269 -0.81 17.02 -29.29
N LEU A 270 -0.65 16.70 -28.00
CA LEU A 270 0.31 17.39 -27.13
C LEU A 270 1.78 17.11 -27.50
N GLN A 271 2.08 15.94 -28.07
CA GLN A 271 3.43 15.60 -28.53
C GLN A 271 3.76 16.30 -29.85
N GLU A 272 2.79 16.37 -30.77
CA GLU A 272 2.94 16.99 -32.08
C GLU A 272 2.85 18.53 -32.02
N GLY A 273 1.99 19.09 -31.16
CA GLY A 273 1.73 20.52 -31.01
C GLY A 273 2.77 21.32 -30.22
N ARG A 274 3.89 20.73 -29.79
CA ARG A 274 4.99 21.45 -29.12
C ARG A 274 5.74 22.45 -30.01
N GLN A 275 5.42 22.54 -31.30
CA GLN A 275 6.11 23.42 -32.26
C GLN A 275 5.35 24.71 -32.61
N ASP A 276 4.03 24.78 -32.40
CA ASP A 276 3.20 25.93 -32.83
C ASP A 276 2.43 26.52 -31.63
N GLU A 277 2.84 27.73 -31.22
CA GLU A 277 2.24 28.58 -30.18
C GLU A 277 2.37 28.10 -28.72
N GLU A 278 3.56 28.31 -28.14
CA GLU A 278 3.76 28.26 -26.70
C GLU A 278 2.98 29.40 -26.03
N ALA A 279 2.05 29.08 -25.13
CA ALA A 279 1.25 30.06 -24.40
C ALA A 279 2.13 31.09 -23.69
N SER A 280 1.66 32.34 -23.59
CA SER A 280 2.43 33.38 -22.90
C SER A 280 2.69 33.03 -21.43
N GLN A 281 3.75 33.57 -20.83
CA GLN A 281 4.04 33.33 -19.41
C GLN A 281 2.91 33.74 -18.47
N GLU A 282 2.22 34.83 -18.79
CA GLU A 282 1.06 35.32 -18.03
C GLU A 282 -0.13 34.36 -18.12
N GLU A 283 -0.36 33.79 -19.32
CA GLU A 283 -1.38 32.78 -19.53
C GLU A 283 -1.06 31.48 -18.78
N MET A 284 0.20 31.02 -18.82
CA MET A 284 0.64 29.83 -18.07
C MET A 284 0.46 30.00 -16.56
N ALA A 285 0.79 31.17 -16.01
CA ALA A 285 0.57 31.47 -14.59
C ALA A 285 -0.93 31.47 -14.23
N THR A 286 -1.77 32.00 -15.12
CA THR A 286 -3.23 32.01 -14.93
C THR A 286 -3.80 30.59 -14.95
N ARG A 287 -3.34 29.73 -15.89
CA ARG A 287 -3.73 28.32 -15.95
C ARG A 287 -3.33 27.57 -14.67
N PHE A 288 -2.15 27.83 -14.14
CA PHE A 288 -1.69 27.25 -12.88
C PHE A 288 -2.58 27.64 -11.68
N GLU A 289 -2.87 28.94 -11.50
CA GLU A 289 -3.73 29.38 -10.39
C GLU A 289 -5.15 28.84 -10.51
N LYS A 290 -5.68 28.72 -11.74
CA LYS A 290 -6.98 28.11 -11.99
C LYS A 290 -7.02 26.64 -11.52
N GLU A 291 -6.06 25.81 -11.93
CA GLU A 291 -6.00 24.39 -11.56
C GLU A 291 -5.89 24.21 -10.03
N LYS A 292 -5.06 25.04 -9.39
CA LYS A 292 -4.91 25.06 -7.94
C LYS A 292 -6.23 25.35 -7.21
N TRP A 293 -7.07 26.23 -7.73
CA TRP A 293 -8.40 26.51 -7.15
C TRP A 293 -9.40 25.40 -7.41
N GLU A 294 -9.41 24.82 -8.61
CA GLU A 294 -10.31 23.72 -8.97
C GLU A 294 -10.03 22.46 -8.14
N SER A 295 -8.75 22.15 -7.90
CA SER A 295 -8.32 21.05 -7.03
C SER A 295 -8.75 21.20 -5.57
N LEU A 296 -8.98 22.43 -5.07
CA LEU A 296 -9.47 22.69 -3.71
C LEU A 296 -10.99 22.49 -3.56
N LEU A 297 -11.74 22.48 -4.67
CA LEU A 297 -13.20 22.39 -4.69
C LEU A 297 -13.72 20.95 -4.87
N VAL A 298 -12.84 19.98 -5.15
CA VAL A 298 -13.20 18.56 -5.17
C VAL A 298 -13.52 18.12 -3.74
N THR A 299 -14.80 18.12 -3.39
CA THR A 299 -15.28 17.57 -2.12
C THR A 299 -15.04 16.05 -2.11
N PRO A 300 -14.54 15.47 -1.00
CA PRO A 300 -14.47 14.02 -0.88
C PRO A 300 -15.90 13.45 -0.94
N THR A 301 -16.18 12.66 -1.98
CA THR A 301 -17.38 11.83 -2.11
C THR A 301 -17.36 10.67 -1.15
#